data_AF-A0A2V9DFN9-F1
#
_entry.id   AF-A0A2V9DFN9-F1
#
_cell.length_a   1.000
_cell.length_b   1.000
_cell.length_c   1.000
_cell.angle_alpha   90.00
_cell.angle_beta   90.00
_cell.angle_gamma   90.00
#
_symmetry.space_group_name_H-M   'P 1'
#
loop_
_entity.id
_entity.type
_entity.pdbx_description
1 polymer ?
#
loop_
_entity_poly.entity_id
_entity_poly.type
_entity_poly.pdbx_seq_one_letter_code
_entity_poly.pdbx_strand_id
1 'polypeptide(L)'
;GPFIWNLLKRAPDRVVAAVLAQPSGSRPEMRDLFYETNMKDWGPELVKRRPDITMEMVEKYLTKMYRTNADFVFTVTRDFVRHCQTPVLILPDDIPAHP
;
A
#
# COMPACT_ATOMS: atom_id res chain seq x y z
N GLY A 1 -3.38 7.73 -0.85
CA GLY A 1 -2.02 8.20 -1.16
C GLY A 1 -0.91 7.23 -0.77
N PRO A 2 -0.84 5.99 -1.28
CA PRO A 2 0.17 5.02 -0.86
C PRO A 2 1.57 5.36 -1.35
N PHE A 3 1.72 5.96 -2.54
CA PHE A 3 3.03 6.22 -3.13
C PHE A 3 3.74 7.47 -2.61
N ILE A 4 3.04 8.34 -1.89
CA ILE A 4 3.62 9.59 -1.36
C ILE A 4 4.79 9.28 -0.44
N TRP A 5 4.65 8.30 0.45
CA TRP A 5 5.75 7.84 1.30
C TRP A 5 6.97 7.33 0.52
N ASN A 6 6.74 6.62 -0.59
CA ASN A 6 7.83 6.18 -1.46
C ASN A 6 8.55 7.37 -2.11
N LEU A 7 7.80 8.41 -2.49
CA LEU A 7 8.39 9.61 -3.06
C LEU A 7 9.22 10.39 -2.02
N LEU A 8 8.68 10.57 -0.81
CA LEU A 8 9.41 11.15 0.32
C LEU A 8 10.70 10.39 0.63
N LYS A 9 10.68 9.05 0.55
CA LYS A 9 11.87 8.22 0.76
C LYS A 9 12.90 8.33 -0.36
N ARG A 10 12.45 8.42 -1.62
CA ARG A 10 13.34 8.38 -2.80
C ARG A 10 13.88 9.75 -3.20
N ALA A 11 13.17 10.82 -2.87
CA ALA A 11 13.50 12.17 -3.29
C ALA A 11 13.21 13.21 -2.18
N PRO A 12 13.77 13.02 -0.96
CA PRO A 12 13.48 13.91 0.17
C PRO A 12 13.82 15.37 -0.12
N ASP A 13 14.89 15.62 -0.88
CA ASP A 13 15.35 16.99 -1.21
C ASP A 13 14.50 17.69 -2.29
N ARG A 14 13.54 16.97 -2.89
CA ARG A 14 12.68 17.49 -3.98
C ARG A 14 11.24 17.70 -3.55
N VAL A 15 10.83 17.13 -2.41
CA VAL A 15 9.47 17.23 -1.90
C VAL A 15 9.47 18.11 -0.66
N VAL A 16 9.00 19.34 -0.80
CA VAL A 16 9.00 20.33 0.28
C VAL A 16 7.89 20.12 1.31
N ALA A 17 6.80 19.44 0.93
CA ALA A 17 5.70 19.08 1.80
C ALA A 17 4.82 17.99 1.14
N ALA A 18 4.03 17.27 1.93
CA ALA A 18 3.09 16.26 1.44
C ALA A 18 1.75 16.28 2.18
N VAL A 19 0.68 15.92 1.48
CA VAL A 19 -0.64 15.66 2.07
C VAL A 19 -1.00 14.20 1.82
N LEU A 20 -1.19 13.43 2.88
CA LEU A 20 -1.68 12.05 2.77
C LEU A 20 -3.17 12.00 3.07
N ALA A 21 -3.96 11.92 2.01
CA ALA A 21 -5.36 11.50 2.10
C ALA A 21 -5.44 9.97 2.09
N GLN A 22 -6.04 9.41 3.14
CA GLN A 22 -6.40 7.99 3.27
C GLN A 22 -5.19 7.07 2.96
N PRO A 23 -4.11 7.12 3.78
CA PRO A 23 -2.95 6.26 3.55
C PRO A 23 -3.30 4.78 3.76
N SER A 24 -2.82 3.91 2.86
CA SER A 24 -3.06 2.47 2.95
C SER A 24 -2.00 1.78 3.80
N GLY A 25 -2.44 0.98 4.77
CA GLY A 25 -1.54 0.22 5.64
C GLY A 25 -2.20 -1.03 6.23
N SER A 26 -1.40 -1.79 6.96
CA SER A 26 -1.79 -2.98 7.69
C SER A 26 -2.14 -2.63 9.14
N ARG A 27 -3.17 -3.29 9.68
CA ARG A 27 -3.50 -3.28 11.10
C ARG A 27 -3.63 -4.72 11.64
N PRO A 28 -3.26 -4.99 12.90
CA PRO A 28 -3.28 -6.35 13.45
C PRO A 28 -4.63 -7.07 13.34
N GLU A 29 -5.73 -6.34 13.46
CA GLU A 29 -7.10 -6.87 13.45
C GLU A 29 -7.53 -7.33 12.05
N MET A 30 -6.87 -6.85 10.99
CA MET A 30 -7.23 -7.10 9.59
C MET A 30 -6.00 -7.16 8.68
N ARG A 31 -5.00 -7.98 9.04
CA ARG A 31 -3.73 -8.06 8.30
C ARG A 31 -3.88 -8.50 6.85
N ASP A 32 -4.83 -9.39 6.58
CA ASP A 32 -5.03 -10.00 5.27
C ASP A 32 -6.07 -9.29 4.39
N LEU A 33 -6.73 -8.23 4.88
CA LEU A 33 -7.84 -7.58 4.18
C LEU A 33 -7.50 -7.24 2.72
N PHE A 34 -6.38 -6.54 2.50
CA PHE A 34 -5.96 -6.16 1.15
C PHE A 34 -5.62 -7.36 0.27
N TYR A 35 -4.99 -8.40 0.83
CA TYR A 35 -4.64 -9.60 0.09
C TYR A 35 -5.91 -10.35 -0.35
N GLU A 36 -6.80 -10.65 0.60
CA GLU A 36 -8.00 -11.44 0.34
C GLU A 36 -8.98 -10.72 -0.61
N THR A 37 -9.19 -9.41 -0.44
CA THR A 37 -10.02 -8.63 -1.36
C THR A 37 -9.44 -8.63 -2.78
N ASN A 38 -8.11 -8.46 -2.93
CA ASN A 38 -7.50 -8.48 -4.27
C ASN A 38 -7.47 -9.89 -4.89
N MET A 39 -7.31 -10.95 -4.09
CA MET A 39 -7.38 -12.34 -4.58
C MET A 39 -8.79 -12.73 -5.02
N LYS A 40 -9.82 -12.18 -4.35
CA LYS A 40 -11.22 -12.44 -4.67
C LYS A 40 -11.69 -11.70 -5.94
N ASP A 41 -11.34 -10.42 -6.06
CA ASP A 41 -11.95 -9.54 -7.07
C ASP A 41 -10.95 -9.15 -8.18
N TRP A 42 -9.89 -8.42 -7.84
CA TRP A 42 -8.96 -7.84 -8.83
C TRP A 42 -8.15 -8.89 -9.60
N GLY A 43 -7.58 -9.87 -8.90
CA GLY A 43 -6.70 -10.89 -9.45
C GLY A 43 -7.35 -11.72 -10.56
N PRO A 44 -8.52 -12.34 -10.31
CA PRO A 44 -9.23 -13.10 -11.32
C PRO A 44 -9.62 -12.25 -12.54
N GLU A 45 -10.07 -11.01 -12.33
CA GLU A 45 -10.41 -10.10 -13.44
C GLU A 45 -9.19 -9.69 -14.26
N LEU A 46 -8.02 -9.51 -13.63
CA LEU A 46 -6.76 -9.27 -14.33
C LEU A 46 -6.41 -10.45 -15.24
N VAL A 47 -6.42 -11.67 -14.71
CA VAL A 47 -6.07 -12.89 -15.47
C VAL A 47 -7.02 -13.11 -16.65
N LYS A 48 -8.32 -12.84 -16.50
CA LYS A 48 -9.29 -12.91 -17.61
C LYS A 48 -8.94 -11.97 -18.77
N ARG A 49 -8.43 -10.77 -18.46
CA ARG A 49 -8.08 -9.74 -19.46
C ARG A 49 -6.65 -9.91 -20.01
N ARG A 50 -5.78 -10.57 -19.25
CA ARG A 50 -4.35 -10.76 -19.54
C ARG A 50 -3.97 -12.21 -19.28
N PRO A 51 -4.23 -13.12 -20.25
CA PRO A 51 -4.00 -14.56 -20.07
C PRO A 51 -2.51 -14.93 -19.95
N ASP A 52 -1.60 -14.01 -20.25
CA ASP A 52 -0.16 -14.14 -19.97
C ASP A 52 0.19 -14.03 -18.49
N ILE A 53 -0.73 -13.52 -17.66
CA ILE A 53 -0.60 -13.43 -16.20
C ILE A 53 -1.33 -14.62 -15.58
N THR A 54 -0.66 -15.37 -14.70
CA THR A 54 -1.28 -16.49 -13.97
C THR A 54 -1.72 -16.08 -12.58
N MET A 55 -2.64 -16.84 -11.98
CA MET A 55 -3.03 -16.63 -10.57
C MET A 55 -1.85 -16.83 -9.60
N GLU A 56 -0.87 -17.65 -9.95
CA GLU A 56 0.38 -17.79 -9.18
C GLU A 56 1.22 -16.51 -9.21
N MET A 57 1.28 -15.82 -10.36
CA MET A 57 1.95 -14.52 -10.46
C MET A 57 1.22 -13.46 -9.62
N VAL A 58 -0.12 -13.48 -9.64
CA VAL A 58 -0.96 -12.61 -8.80
C VAL A 58 -0.71 -12.87 -7.32
N GLU A 59 -0.73 -14.13 -6.88
CA GLU A 59 -0.47 -14.53 -5.49
C GLU A 59 0.92 -14.06 -5.03
N LYS A 60 1.97 -14.29 -5.83
CA LYS A 60 3.33 -13.82 -5.55
C LYS A 60 3.40 -12.30 -5.43
N TYR A 61 2.74 -11.58 -6.35
CA TYR A 61 2.68 -10.13 -6.34
C TYR A 61 1.98 -9.60 -5.07
N LEU A 62 0.79 -10.12 -4.75
CA LEU A 62 0.01 -9.68 -3.59
C LEU A 62 0.67 -10.08 -2.26
N THR A 63 1.31 -11.24 -2.19
CA THR A 63 2.13 -11.65 -1.04
C THR A 63 3.30 -10.70 -0.83
N LYS A 64 3.98 -10.31 -1.92
CA LYS A 64 5.07 -9.33 -1.86
C LYS A 64 4.56 -7.97 -1.36
N MET A 65 3.41 -7.55 -1.85
CA MET A 65 2.84 -6.24 -1.57
C MET A 65 2.24 -6.11 -0.16
N TYR A 66 1.47 -7.10 0.29
CA TYR A 66 0.63 -6.98 1.49
C TYR A 66 1.08 -7.84 2.66
N ARG A 67 1.78 -8.97 2.43
CA ARG A 67 2.15 -9.92 3.49
C ARG A 67 3.62 -9.86 3.91
N THR A 68 4.52 -9.43 3.02
CA THR A 68 5.98 -9.44 3.30
C THR A 68 6.41 -8.46 4.39
N ASN A 69 5.71 -7.32 4.54
CA ASN A 69 5.99 -6.33 5.58
C ASN A 69 4.68 -5.71 6.11
N ALA A 70 3.79 -6.57 6.60
CA ALA A 70 2.46 -6.23 7.10
C ALA A 70 2.50 -5.61 8.51
N ASP A 71 3.12 -4.43 8.65
CA ASP A 71 3.31 -3.77 9.96
C ASP A 71 2.58 -2.42 10.07
N PHE A 72 2.70 -1.55 9.05
CA PHE A 72 2.21 -0.18 9.06
C PHE A 72 1.77 0.22 7.66
N VAL A 73 2.23 1.34 7.09
CA VAL A 73 1.98 1.66 5.68
C VAL A 73 2.75 0.71 4.76
N PHE A 74 2.17 0.29 3.64
CA PHE A 74 2.75 -0.77 2.80
C PHE A 74 4.04 -0.37 2.05
N THR A 75 4.33 0.93 1.97
CA THR A 75 5.41 1.45 1.11
C THR A 75 6.71 1.77 1.85
N VAL A 76 6.66 2.03 3.16
CA VAL A 76 7.82 2.40 3.98
C VAL A 76 7.67 1.85 5.40
N THR A 77 8.75 1.78 6.17
CA THR A 77 8.73 1.27 7.55
C THR A 77 8.26 2.34 8.55
N ARG A 78 7.81 1.92 9.74
CA ARG A 78 7.57 2.83 10.88
C ARG A 78 8.80 3.67 11.20
N ASP A 79 9.98 3.05 11.14
CA ASP A 79 11.25 3.72 11.41
C ASP A 79 11.56 4.83 10.41
N PHE A 80 11.30 4.61 9.12
CA PHE A 80 11.43 5.69 8.13
C PHE A 80 10.47 6.84 8.44
N VAL A 81 9.19 6.54 8.71
CA VAL A 81 8.18 7.59 9.00
C VAL A 81 8.55 8.38 10.26
N ARG A 82 9.07 7.72 11.31
CA ARG A 82 9.53 8.38 12.54
C ARG A 82 10.65 9.39 12.29
N HIS A 83 11.52 9.13 11.32
CA HIS A 83 12.67 10.00 10.99
C HIS A 83 12.41 10.96 9.82
N CYS A 84 11.26 10.87 9.15
CA CYS A 84 10.91 11.74 8.04
C CYS A 84 10.83 13.20 8.51
N GLN A 85 11.63 14.09 7.90
CA GLN A 85 11.66 15.51 8.24
C GLN A 85 10.81 16.38 7.29
N THR A 86 10.40 15.86 6.13
CA THR A 86 9.50 16.58 5.22
C THR A 86 8.18 16.86 5.94
N PRO A 87 7.67 18.10 5.95
CA PRO A 87 6.37 18.42 6.53
C PRO A 87 5.25 17.59 5.90
N VAL A 88 4.41 16.99 6.74
CA VAL A 88 3.31 16.14 6.29
C VAL A 88 2.00 16.51 6.99
N LEU A 89 0.95 16.75 6.21
CA LEU A 89 -0.44 16.77 6.69
C LEU A 89 -1.08 15.40 6.45
N ILE A 90 -1.59 14.77 7.51
CA ILE A 90 -2.30 13.49 7.43
C ILE A 90 -3.81 13.76 7.52
N LEU A 91 -4.54 13.30 6.51
CA LEU A 91 -6.01 13.25 6.50
C LEU A 91 -6.39 11.77 6.64
N PRO A 92 -6.50 11.26 7.88
CA PRO A 92 -6.75 9.86 8.14
C PRO A 92 -8.20 9.49 7.80
N ASP A 93 -8.41 8.21 7.58
CA ASP A 93 -9.73 7.61 7.43
C ASP A 93 -9.68 6.15 7.89
N ASP A 94 -10.81 5.62 8.34
CA ASP A 94 -10.96 4.26 8.85
C ASP A 94 -12.24 3.61 8.33
N ILE A 95 -12.51 3.78 7.04
CA ILE A 95 -13.62 3.11 6.35
C ILE A 95 -13.10 2.00 5.42
N PRO A 96 -13.94 0.98 5.13
CA PRO A 96 -13.62 -0.03 4.12
C PRO A 96 -13.35 0.59 2.74
N ALA A 97 -12.70 -0.18 1.87
CA ALA A 97 -12.46 0.24 0.49
C ALA A 97 -13.77 0.60 -0.22
N HIS A 98 -13.78 1.76 -0.88
CA HIS A 98 -14.88 2.27 -1.70
C HIS A 98 -14.37 2.68 -3.09
N PRO A 99 -15.23 2.70 -4.14
CA PRO A 99 -14.91 3.28 -5.43
C PRO A 99 -14.50 4.76 -5.36
#